data_AF-A0A0R1J2J2-F1
#
_entry.id   AF-A0A0R1J2J2-F1
#
_cell.length_a   1.000
_cell.length_b   1.000
_cell.length_c   1.000
_cell.angle_alpha   90.00
_cell.angle_beta   90.00
_cell.angle_gamma   90.00
#
_symmetry.space_group_name_H-M   'P 1'
#
loop_
_entity.id
_entity.type
_entity.pdbx_description
1 polymer ?
#
loop_
_entity_poly.entity_id
_entity_poly.type
_entity_poly.pdbx_seq_one_letter_code
_entity_poly.pdbx_strand_id
1 'polypeptide(L)'
;MGLAEYISYIFIPLIFYSFAEILSGKFNKWPLFVLGLTLTILTHPLTAFITVIMLIPLVFFVLFSKVSHSFKYWGQLILAGLQSIVLVIIISCGFILPMVEQKRALATNRPALLNLAQMAQKPVDLFNNALHTDVRSYSIGIISLLTIAVILIFIWKDKLKYQIVAIEGLIALFLSTNIFPWHFVQNTFFNLMQFPWRFLNMVTFFFAIYLSHILAKLMKNRSSLTKLSVLILTTIACGSQVYLSGTKVNSQPAPFAIVNSKNADQKIKNFHQEDYYPLQSLPYSNEIKNHKFIVNGKKEKLPFTTTQNSYLVKYYSKDPVKLDIPVLFYKGLDVSINNETISPKISKRGTIQIKTQQGQNNIQIKYHYTRIAIISMSISLVGIVILIWLLVNNGRWSFRKLIKDS
;
A
#
# COMPACT_ATOMS: atom_id res chain seq x y z
N MET A 1 -4.47 1.16 -10.70
CA MET A 1 -3.93 1.46 -9.35
C MET A 1 -5.07 1.52 -8.36
N GLY A 2 -4.85 1.07 -7.11
CA GLY A 2 -5.83 1.18 -6.04
C GLY A 2 -5.83 2.57 -5.40
N LEU A 3 -6.96 3.01 -4.83
CA LEU A 3 -7.06 4.29 -4.13
C LEU A 3 -6.01 4.42 -3.01
N ALA A 4 -5.76 3.34 -2.27
CA ALA A 4 -4.77 3.28 -1.20
C ALA A 4 -3.34 3.57 -1.69
N GLU A 5 -2.99 3.13 -2.90
CA GLU A 5 -1.69 3.39 -3.51
C GLU A 5 -1.50 4.91 -3.70
N TYR A 6 -2.49 5.62 -4.27
CA TYR A 6 -2.44 7.08 -4.43
C TYR A 6 -2.36 7.83 -3.09
N ILE A 7 -3.18 7.46 -2.10
CA ILE A 7 -3.19 8.11 -0.78
C ILE A 7 -1.82 7.99 -0.11
N SER A 8 -1.16 6.83 -0.25
CA SER A 8 0.14 6.58 0.37
C SER A 8 1.25 7.53 -0.10
N TYR A 9 1.10 8.15 -1.28
CA TYR A 9 2.09 9.09 -1.83
C TYR A 9 2.18 10.42 -1.07
N ILE A 10 1.15 10.79 -0.31
CA ILE A 10 1.16 12.00 0.54
C ILE A 10 2.29 11.92 1.59
N PHE A 11 2.66 10.71 2.00
CA PHE A 11 3.69 10.47 3.03
C PHE A 11 5.11 10.38 2.47
N ILE A 12 5.29 10.21 1.15
CA ILE A 12 6.61 10.02 0.52
C ILE A 12 7.54 11.25 0.69
N PRO A 13 7.08 12.50 0.50
CA PRO A 13 7.91 13.67 0.77
C PRO A 13 8.45 13.69 2.21
N LEU A 14 7.62 13.28 3.19
CA LEU A 14 8.00 13.23 4.60
C LEU A 14 9.14 12.23 4.86
N ILE A 15 9.04 11.04 4.25
CA ILE A 15 10.05 9.98 4.36
C ILE A 15 11.39 10.47 3.78
N PHE A 16 11.39 10.96 2.54
CA PHE A 16 12.63 11.39 1.90
C PHE A 16 13.24 12.62 2.56
N TYR A 17 12.43 13.58 3.00
CA TYR A 17 12.91 14.73 3.76
C TYR A 17 13.58 14.30 5.08
N SER A 18 12.89 13.51 5.90
CA SER A 18 13.42 13.06 7.18
C SER A 18 14.65 12.18 7.02
N PHE A 19 14.67 11.30 6.01
CA PHE A 19 15.82 10.47 5.70
C PHE A 19 17.03 11.30 5.24
N ALA A 20 16.84 12.28 4.35
CA ALA A 20 17.90 13.17 3.91
C ALA A 20 18.49 13.99 5.08
N GLU A 21 17.66 14.42 6.03
CA GLU A 21 18.12 15.12 7.23
C GLU A 21 18.94 14.19 8.15
N ILE A 22 18.51 12.93 8.33
CA ILE A 22 19.27 11.90 9.09
C ILE A 22 20.64 11.66 8.44
N LEU A 23 20.66 11.46 7.11
CA LEU A 23 21.87 11.30 6.30
C LEU A 23 22.80 12.54 6.34
N SER A 24 22.24 13.72 6.62
CA SER A 24 23.01 14.95 6.82
C SER A 24 23.54 15.11 8.26
N GLY A 25 23.33 14.12 9.14
CA GLY A 25 23.79 14.10 10.54
C GLY A 25 22.75 14.59 11.57
N LYS A 26 21.53 14.95 11.16
CA LYS A 26 20.44 15.34 12.07
C LYS A 26 19.66 14.09 12.51
N PHE A 27 20.33 13.23 13.28
CA PHE A 27 19.79 11.93 13.72
C PHE A 27 18.50 12.04 14.55
N ASN A 28 18.23 13.20 15.14
CA ASN A 28 16.99 13.45 15.89
C ASN A 28 15.71 13.43 15.03
N LYS A 29 15.83 13.37 13.70
CA LYS A 29 14.70 13.25 12.77
C LYS A 29 14.21 11.81 12.56
N TRP A 30 14.84 10.81 13.18
CA TRP A 30 14.44 9.41 13.10
C TRP A 30 12.95 9.14 13.43
N PRO A 31 12.28 9.81 14.40
CA PRO A 31 10.85 9.56 14.64
C PRO A 31 9.98 10.09 13.50
N LEU A 32 10.39 11.19 12.84
CA LEU A 32 9.66 11.72 11.67
C LEU A 32 9.72 10.75 10.49
N PHE A 33 10.86 10.06 10.34
CA PHE A 33 11.03 8.97 9.38
C PHE A 33 10.12 7.78 9.71
N VAL A 34 10.06 7.37 10.99
CA VAL A 34 9.13 6.33 11.46
C VAL A 34 7.68 6.69 11.15
N LEU A 35 7.27 7.93 11.45
CA LEU A 35 5.91 8.40 11.16
C LEU A 35 5.56 8.24 9.68
N GLY A 36 6.41 8.77 8.78
CA GLY A 36 6.19 8.65 7.35
C GLY A 36 6.09 7.20 6.89
N LEU A 37 7.07 6.36 7.28
CA LEU A 37 7.14 4.97 6.82
C LEU A 37 5.99 4.12 7.36
N THR A 38 5.62 4.28 8.63
CA THR A 38 4.49 3.56 9.24
C THR A 38 3.15 3.96 8.61
N LEU A 39 2.92 5.25 8.35
CA LEU A 39 1.69 5.70 7.67
C LEU A 39 1.59 5.11 6.26
N THR A 40 2.71 5.04 5.53
CA THR A 40 2.76 4.37 4.23
C THR A 40 2.49 2.86 4.36
N ILE A 41 3.09 2.16 5.33
CA ILE A 41 2.87 0.72 5.54
C ILE A 41 1.40 0.42 5.84
N LEU A 42 0.78 1.18 6.75
CA LEU A 42 -0.61 0.97 7.15
C LEU A 42 -1.61 1.31 6.03
N THR A 43 -1.22 2.17 5.08
CA THR A 43 -2.05 2.55 3.93
C THR A 43 -1.86 1.59 2.75
N HIS A 44 -0.60 1.38 2.34
CA HIS A 44 -0.25 0.53 1.20
C HIS A 44 1.18 -0.05 1.36
N PRO A 45 1.31 -1.29 1.88
CA PRO A 45 2.62 -1.92 2.11
C PRO A 45 3.53 -2.00 0.88
N LEU A 46 2.95 -2.15 -0.32
CA LEU A 46 3.72 -2.24 -1.55
C LEU A 46 4.35 -0.88 -1.92
N THR A 47 3.71 0.25 -1.62
CA THR A 47 4.36 1.57 -1.79
C THR A 47 5.49 1.74 -0.81
N ALA A 48 5.32 1.30 0.45
CA ALA A 48 6.39 1.33 1.44
C ALA A 48 7.61 0.49 0.97
N PHE A 49 7.35 -0.68 0.38
CA PHE A 49 8.39 -1.53 -0.21
C PHE A 49 9.18 -0.80 -1.32
N ILE A 50 8.48 -0.19 -2.29
CA ILE A 50 9.12 0.62 -3.33
C ILE A 50 9.94 1.77 -2.73
N THR A 51 9.38 2.44 -1.72
CA THR A 51 10.04 3.57 -1.06
C THR A 51 11.34 3.14 -0.42
N VAL A 52 11.36 2.03 0.33
CA VAL A 52 12.56 1.50 0.96
C VAL A 52 13.63 1.16 -0.07
N ILE A 53 13.28 0.57 -1.22
CA ILE A 53 14.22 0.33 -2.32
C ILE A 53 14.87 1.65 -2.77
N MET A 54 14.07 2.71 -2.92
CA MET A 54 14.55 4.03 -3.33
C MET A 54 15.33 4.79 -2.25
N LEU A 55 15.36 4.31 -1.00
CA LEU A 55 16.25 4.88 0.04
C LEU A 55 17.68 4.32 -0.05
N ILE A 56 17.86 3.16 -0.69
CA ILE A 56 19.15 2.47 -0.76
C ILE A 56 20.21 3.33 -1.48
N PRO A 57 19.96 3.91 -2.67
CA PRO A 57 21.00 4.66 -3.38
C PRO A 57 21.42 5.92 -2.61
N LEU A 58 20.51 6.57 -1.87
CA LEU A 58 20.82 7.69 -0.99
C LEU A 58 21.86 7.37 0.09
N VAL A 59 21.84 6.14 0.65
CA VAL A 59 22.85 5.70 1.62
C VAL A 59 24.23 5.62 0.97
N PHE A 60 24.31 5.13 -0.26
CA PHE A 60 25.57 5.11 -1.01
C PHE A 60 26.04 6.52 -1.36
N PHE A 61 25.14 7.43 -1.73
CA PHE A 61 25.52 8.80 -2.06
C PHE A 61 26.06 9.60 -0.87
N VAL A 62 25.69 9.23 0.36
CA VAL A 62 26.28 9.80 1.57
C VAL A 62 27.78 9.56 1.69
N LEU A 63 28.31 8.50 1.09
CA LEU A 63 29.76 8.21 1.08
C LEU A 63 30.58 9.33 0.43
N PHE A 64 29.96 10.12 -0.46
CA PHE A 64 30.60 11.27 -1.09
C PHE A 64 30.45 12.58 -0.29
N SER A 65 29.80 12.52 0.87
CA SER A 65 29.67 13.66 1.80
C SER A 65 30.75 13.63 2.87
N LYS A 66 31.30 14.81 3.21
CA LYS A 66 32.29 14.97 4.28
C LYS A 66 31.81 14.47 5.65
N VAL A 67 30.49 14.47 5.88
CA VAL A 67 29.88 14.02 7.15
C VAL A 67 30.14 12.52 7.40
N SER A 68 30.29 11.73 6.33
CA SER A 68 30.48 10.27 6.41
C SER A 68 31.89 9.83 6.80
N HIS A 69 32.87 10.75 6.81
CA HIS A 69 34.27 10.43 7.15
C HIS A 69 34.51 10.19 8.64
N SER A 70 33.51 10.41 9.50
CA SER A 70 33.61 10.16 10.95
C SER A 70 33.05 8.79 11.31
N PHE A 71 33.81 7.97 12.04
CA PHE A 71 33.29 6.68 12.54
C PHE A 71 32.08 6.87 13.47
N LYS A 72 32.07 7.96 14.25
CA LYS A 72 30.95 8.32 15.14
C LYS A 72 29.64 8.56 14.36
N TYR A 73 29.73 9.09 13.14
CA TYR A 73 28.57 9.30 12.28
C TYR A 73 27.87 7.97 11.97
N TRP A 74 28.62 6.95 11.58
CA TRP A 74 28.08 5.62 11.27
C TRP A 74 27.42 4.97 12.48
N GLY A 75 28.03 5.07 13.66
CA GLY A 75 27.42 4.59 14.90
C GLY A 75 26.06 5.25 15.19
N GLN A 76 25.95 6.56 14.98
CA GLN A 76 24.69 7.29 15.17
C GLN A 76 23.65 6.99 14.07
N LEU A 77 24.09 6.82 12.82
CA LEU A 77 23.23 6.45 11.70
C LEU A 77 22.63 5.05 11.91
N ILE A 78 23.46 4.08 12.30
CA ILE A 78 23.01 2.72 12.62
C ILE A 78 22.03 2.75 13.79
N LEU A 79 22.32 3.49 14.85
CA LEU A 79 21.41 3.62 15.99
C LEU A 79 20.06 4.21 15.59
N ALA A 80 20.04 5.30 14.83
CA ALA A 80 18.81 5.91 14.32
C ALA A 80 18.03 4.94 13.41
N GLY A 81 18.74 4.18 12.56
CA GLY A 81 18.15 3.15 11.70
C GLY A 81 17.51 2.02 12.51
N LEU A 82 18.22 1.47 13.51
CA LEU A 82 17.72 0.42 14.39
C LEU A 82 16.50 0.88 15.20
N GLN A 83 16.56 2.08 15.78
CA GLN A 83 15.42 2.68 16.48
C GLN A 83 14.21 2.82 15.56
N SER A 84 14.45 3.24 14.31
CA SER A 84 13.39 3.37 13.32
C SER A 84 12.76 2.02 12.97
N ILE A 85 13.58 1.01 12.66
CA ILE A 85 13.11 -0.34 12.32
C ILE A 85 12.29 -0.95 13.46
N VAL A 86 12.81 -0.90 14.69
CA VAL A 86 12.13 -1.46 15.87
C VAL A 86 10.78 -0.79 16.08
N LEU A 87 10.73 0.55 16.05
CA LEU A 87 9.47 1.27 16.30
C LEU A 87 8.46 1.08 15.16
N VAL A 88 8.91 1.02 13.90
CA VAL A 88 8.05 0.70 12.75
C VAL A 88 7.44 -0.70 12.89
N ILE A 89 8.22 -1.70 13.33
CA ILE A 89 7.73 -3.07 13.55
C ILE A 89 6.69 -3.10 14.68
N ILE A 90 6.96 -2.43 15.80
CA ILE A 90 6.03 -2.34 16.94
C ILE A 90 4.72 -1.71 16.49
N ILE A 91 4.75 -0.59 15.75
CA ILE A 91 3.50 0.06 15.33
C ILE A 91 2.79 -0.78 14.26
N SER A 92 3.53 -1.42 13.34
CA SER A 92 2.91 -2.20 12.26
C SER A 92 2.40 -3.57 12.72
N CYS A 93 2.71 -4.03 13.93
CA CYS A 93 2.35 -5.37 14.38
C CYS A 93 0.83 -5.59 14.47
N GLY A 94 0.06 -4.54 14.79
CA GLY A 94 -1.40 -4.59 14.83
C GLY A 94 -2.06 -4.90 13.48
N PHE A 95 -1.33 -4.70 12.38
CA PHE A 95 -1.73 -5.09 11.03
C PHE A 95 -1.09 -6.42 10.61
N ILE A 96 0.22 -6.58 10.84
CA ILE A 96 0.99 -7.72 10.33
C ILE A 96 0.66 -9.01 11.07
N LEU A 97 0.54 -8.99 12.40
CA LEU A 97 0.33 -10.21 13.19
C LEU A 97 -1.03 -10.87 12.95
N PRO A 98 -2.17 -10.14 12.90
CA PRO A 98 -3.45 -10.74 12.50
C PRO A 98 -3.37 -11.36 11.11
N MET A 99 -2.74 -10.68 10.14
CA MET A 99 -2.58 -11.20 8.78
C MET A 99 -1.77 -12.52 8.76
N VAL A 100 -0.66 -12.57 9.51
CA VAL A 100 0.16 -13.78 9.65
C VAL A 100 -0.61 -14.89 10.35
N GLU A 101 -1.40 -14.58 11.38
CA GLU A 101 -2.25 -15.55 12.06
C GLU A 101 -3.25 -16.19 11.09
N GLN A 102 -3.95 -15.39 10.29
CA GLN A 102 -4.92 -15.91 9.31
C GLN A 102 -4.25 -16.78 8.26
N LYS A 103 -3.12 -16.31 7.70
CA LYS A 103 -2.34 -17.06 6.69
C LYS A 103 -1.80 -18.38 7.22
N ARG A 104 -1.44 -18.46 8.51
CA ARG A 104 -0.98 -19.70 9.16
C ARG A 104 -2.13 -20.66 9.48
N ALA A 105 -3.33 -20.13 9.76
CA ALA A 105 -4.49 -20.95 10.08
C ALA A 105 -5.00 -21.72 8.86
N LEU A 106 -5.06 -21.06 7.71
CA LEU A 106 -5.45 -21.68 6.46
C LEU A 106 -4.71 -21.01 5.31
N ALA A 107 -4.14 -21.81 4.41
CA ALA A 107 -3.46 -21.27 3.25
C ALA A 107 -4.46 -20.51 2.38
N THR A 108 -4.20 -19.23 2.17
CA THR A 108 -5.05 -18.34 1.38
C THR A 108 -4.46 -18.12 -0.01
N ASN A 109 -5.35 -17.94 -0.98
CA ASN A 109 -5.06 -17.40 -2.28
C ASN A 109 -4.44 -16.01 -2.13
N ARG A 110 -3.50 -15.70 -3.00
CA ARG A 110 -2.84 -14.40 -3.05
C ARG A 110 -3.08 -13.77 -4.41
N PRO A 111 -2.89 -12.46 -4.55
CA PRO A 111 -2.83 -11.84 -5.88
C PRO A 111 -1.86 -12.59 -6.79
N ALA A 112 -2.19 -12.65 -8.08
CA ALA A 112 -1.44 -13.43 -9.07
C ALA A 112 0.05 -13.04 -9.06
N LEU A 113 0.94 -14.05 -9.13
CA LEU A 113 2.34 -13.78 -9.44
C LEU A 113 2.42 -13.42 -10.92
N LEU A 114 2.86 -12.21 -11.20
CA LEU A 114 2.99 -11.71 -12.55
C LEU A 114 4.44 -11.82 -13.02
N ASN A 115 4.61 -11.92 -14.34
CA ASN A 115 5.94 -11.83 -14.92
C ASN A 115 6.38 -10.36 -14.87
N LEU A 116 7.39 -10.07 -14.05
CA LEU A 116 7.85 -8.71 -13.81
C LEU A 116 8.36 -8.07 -15.11
N ALA A 117 9.09 -8.81 -15.95
CA ALA A 117 9.62 -8.27 -17.20
C ALA A 117 8.50 -7.92 -18.21
N GLN A 118 7.43 -8.72 -18.27
CA GLN A 118 6.25 -8.43 -19.09
C GLN A 118 5.44 -7.26 -18.54
N MET A 119 5.39 -7.12 -17.21
CA MET A 119 4.75 -6.01 -16.52
C MET A 119 5.66 -4.77 -16.45
N ALA A 120 6.88 -4.80 -16.97
CA ALA A 120 7.73 -3.62 -17.02
C ALA A 120 7.41 -2.81 -18.28
N GLN A 121 7.51 -1.48 -18.17
CA GLN A 121 7.16 -0.61 -19.30
C GLN A 121 8.23 -0.65 -20.38
N LYS A 122 7.83 -0.61 -21.65
CA LYS A 122 8.77 -0.42 -22.75
C LYS A 122 9.09 1.08 -22.87
N PRO A 123 10.37 1.49 -22.98
CA PRO A 123 10.74 2.90 -23.08
C PRO A 123 10.05 3.65 -24.23
N VAL A 124 9.91 3.00 -25.40
CA VAL A 124 9.24 3.58 -26.56
C VAL A 124 7.76 3.84 -26.27
N ASP A 125 7.09 2.89 -25.62
CA ASP A 125 5.68 3.03 -25.25
C ASP A 125 5.51 4.14 -24.21
N LEU A 126 6.39 4.24 -23.21
CA LEU A 126 6.38 5.35 -22.22
C LEU A 126 6.47 6.71 -22.90
N PHE A 127 7.40 6.86 -23.85
CA PHE A 127 7.61 8.10 -24.59
C PHE A 127 6.40 8.45 -25.46
N ASN A 128 5.92 7.51 -26.27
CA ASN A 128 4.76 7.71 -27.13
C ASN A 128 3.51 8.05 -26.30
N ASN A 129 3.25 7.30 -25.23
CA ASN A 129 2.10 7.53 -24.37
C ASN A 129 2.16 8.90 -23.66
N ALA A 130 3.36 9.42 -23.38
CA ALA A 130 3.54 10.72 -22.75
C ALA A 130 3.14 11.89 -23.66
N LEU A 131 3.24 11.72 -24.98
CA LEU A 131 2.78 12.70 -25.96
C LEU A 131 1.26 12.69 -26.12
N HIS A 132 0.62 11.53 -25.97
CA HIS A 132 -0.81 11.37 -26.24
C HIS A 132 -1.72 11.63 -25.02
N THR A 133 -1.18 12.02 -23.86
CA THR A 133 -1.95 12.27 -22.63
C THR A 133 -2.95 11.14 -22.35
N ASP A 134 -2.51 9.88 -22.46
CA ASP A 134 -3.34 8.74 -22.08
C ASP A 134 -2.97 8.31 -20.66
N VAL A 135 -3.83 8.69 -19.71
CA VAL A 135 -3.66 8.32 -18.30
C VAL A 135 -3.93 6.84 -18.01
N ARG A 136 -4.42 6.07 -18.99
CA ARG A 136 -4.65 4.62 -18.86
C ARG A 136 -3.40 3.82 -19.18
N SER A 137 -2.49 4.37 -19.97
CA SER A 137 -1.31 3.66 -20.48
C SER A 137 -0.12 3.67 -19.52
N TYR A 138 -0.33 4.04 -18.25
CA TYR A 138 0.74 4.18 -17.24
C TYR A 138 1.95 4.98 -17.77
N SER A 139 1.66 6.17 -18.32
CA SER A 139 2.66 7.05 -18.92
C SER A 139 3.43 7.87 -17.88
N ILE A 140 4.65 8.29 -18.21
CA ILE A 140 5.42 9.31 -17.46
C ILE A 140 4.86 10.73 -17.62
N GLY A 141 4.05 10.99 -18.66
CA GLY A 141 3.48 12.30 -18.96
C GLY A 141 4.47 13.32 -19.56
N ILE A 142 3.94 14.33 -20.25
CA ILE A 142 4.74 15.34 -20.96
C ILE A 142 5.66 16.16 -20.05
N ILE A 143 5.24 16.43 -18.81
CA ILE A 143 6.04 17.18 -17.83
C ILE A 143 7.30 16.41 -17.45
N SER A 144 7.21 15.07 -17.32
CA SER A 144 8.37 14.24 -17.03
C SER A 144 9.35 14.20 -18.22
N LEU A 145 8.85 14.19 -19.46
CA LEU A 145 9.70 14.31 -20.65
C LEU A 145 10.46 15.64 -20.68
N LEU A 146 9.77 16.76 -20.39
CA LEU A 146 10.42 18.06 -20.25
C LEU A 146 11.47 18.05 -19.13
N THR A 147 11.17 17.35 -18.02
CA THR A 147 12.11 17.23 -16.92
C THR A 147 13.37 16.46 -17.31
N ILE A 148 13.26 15.40 -18.12
CA ILE A 148 14.43 14.69 -18.66
C ILE A 148 15.31 15.64 -19.48
N ALA A 149 14.72 16.44 -20.37
CA ALA A 149 15.48 17.43 -21.15
C ALA A 149 16.17 18.48 -20.23
N VAL A 150 15.47 18.96 -19.21
CA VAL A 150 16.03 19.87 -18.20
C VAL A 150 17.18 19.22 -17.43
N ILE A 151 17.05 17.95 -17.03
CA ILE A 151 18.12 17.19 -16.37
C ILE A 151 19.36 17.14 -17.26
N LEU A 152 19.22 16.75 -18.53
CA LEU A 152 20.35 16.63 -19.46
C LEU A 152 21.14 17.94 -19.63
N ILE A 153 20.45 19.09 -19.59
CA ILE A 153 21.06 20.42 -19.76
C ILE A 153 21.72 20.92 -18.47
N PHE A 154 21.05 20.77 -17.32
CA PHE A 154 21.42 21.49 -16.09
C PHE A 154 22.17 20.65 -15.06
N ILE A 155 22.08 19.31 -15.10
CA ILE A 155 22.60 18.44 -14.02
C ILE A 155 24.10 18.65 -13.76
N TRP A 156 24.88 18.85 -14.82
CA TRP A 156 26.34 19.05 -14.76
C TRP A 156 26.75 20.38 -14.08
N LYS A 157 25.82 21.33 -13.97
CA LYS A 157 26.04 22.67 -13.39
C LYS A 157 25.46 22.81 -11.98
N ASP A 158 24.92 21.73 -11.41
CA ASP A 158 24.23 21.76 -10.13
C ASP A 158 25.03 21.17 -8.98
N LYS A 159 24.59 21.48 -7.76
CA LYS A 159 25.18 20.94 -6.53
C LYS A 159 24.85 19.47 -6.40
N LEU A 160 25.76 18.68 -5.84
CA LEU A 160 25.62 17.23 -5.63
C LEU A 160 24.24 16.82 -5.07
N LYS A 161 23.70 17.55 -4.08
CA LYS A 161 22.39 17.25 -3.49
C LYS A 161 21.22 17.27 -4.49
N TYR A 162 21.27 18.13 -5.51
CA TYR A 162 20.24 18.19 -6.56
C TYR A 162 20.54 17.22 -7.69
N GLN A 163 21.83 16.94 -7.96
CA GLN A 163 22.24 15.86 -8.86
C GLN A 163 21.72 14.51 -8.36
N ILE A 164 21.85 14.23 -7.06
CA ILE A 164 21.31 13.02 -6.42
C ILE A 164 19.80 12.91 -6.66
N VAL A 165 19.02 13.99 -6.45
CA VAL A 165 17.58 14.00 -6.72
C VAL A 165 17.27 13.64 -8.18
N ALA A 166 17.99 14.22 -9.14
CA ALA A 166 17.82 13.87 -10.56
C ALA A 166 18.18 12.41 -10.84
N ILE A 167 19.29 11.93 -10.28
CA ILE A 167 19.76 10.55 -10.45
C ILE A 167 18.75 9.55 -9.84
N GLU A 168 18.18 9.83 -8.67
CA GLU A 168 17.11 9.01 -8.07
C GLU A 168 15.89 8.90 -8.99
N GLY A 169 15.48 10.02 -9.60
CA GLY A 169 14.41 10.02 -10.60
C GLY A 169 14.74 9.17 -11.83
N LEU A 170 15.99 9.22 -12.31
CA LEU A 170 16.46 8.39 -13.42
C LEU A 170 16.57 6.91 -13.06
N ILE A 171 17.01 6.57 -11.85
CA ILE A 171 17.03 5.20 -11.33
C ILE A 171 15.60 4.66 -11.25
N ALA A 172 14.66 5.43 -10.70
CA ALA A 172 13.25 5.05 -10.67
C ALA A 172 12.69 4.82 -12.08
N LEU A 173 13.06 5.68 -13.05
CA LEU A 173 12.63 5.53 -14.44
C LEU A 173 13.20 4.24 -15.05
N PHE A 174 14.48 3.97 -14.84
CA PHE A 174 15.12 2.73 -15.27
C PHE A 174 14.44 1.50 -14.67
N LEU A 175 14.18 1.48 -13.36
CA LEU A 175 13.48 0.40 -12.67
C LEU A 175 12.04 0.22 -13.17
N SER A 176 11.37 1.29 -13.61
CA SER A 176 10.01 1.17 -14.17
C SER A 176 9.95 0.43 -15.52
N THR A 177 11.10 0.27 -16.18
CA THR A 177 11.20 -0.23 -17.55
C THR A 177 11.71 -1.66 -17.64
N ASN A 178 11.51 -2.29 -18.80
CA ASN A 178 12.10 -3.59 -19.13
C ASN A 178 13.59 -3.52 -19.49
N ILE A 179 14.22 -2.33 -19.44
CA ILE A 179 15.69 -2.20 -19.54
C ILE A 179 16.32 -2.80 -18.28
N PHE A 180 15.70 -2.60 -17.10
CA PHE A 180 16.13 -3.33 -15.92
C PHE A 180 15.81 -4.81 -16.10
N PRO A 181 16.79 -5.71 -15.88
CA PRO A 181 16.63 -7.14 -16.18
C PRO A 181 15.83 -7.86 -15.09
N TRP A 182 14.52 -7.56 -15.03
CA TRP A 182 13.57 -8.08 -14.04
C TRP A 182 13.52 -9.62 -13.96
N HIS A 183 13.93 -10.32 -15.03
CA HIS A 183 14.00 -11.78 -15.04
C HIS A 183 14.95 -12.35 -13.98
N PHE A 184 16.06 -11.66 -13.66
CA PHE A 184 17.00 -12.13 -12.63
C PHE A 184 16.42 -12.13 -11.23
N VAL A 185 15.41 -11.29 -10.97
CA VAL A 185 14.76 -11.17 -9.66
C VAL A 185 13.34 -11.76 -9.65
N GLN A 186 12.91 -12.40 -10.74
CA GLN A 186 11.56 -12.94 -10.91
C GLN A 186 11.15 -13.93 -9.82
N ASN A 187 12.07 -14.79 -9.37
CA ASN A 187 11.83 -15.83 -8.37
C ASN A 187 12.21 -15.43 -6.94
N THR A 188 12.36 -14.12 -6.70
CA THR A 188 12.73 -13.57 -5.40
C THR A 188 11.55 -12.85 -4.74
N PHE A 189 11.76 -12.29 -3.55
CA PHE A 189 10.74 -11.49 -2.87
C PHE A 189 10.31 -10.25 -3.68
N PHE A 190 11.10 -9.79 -4.66
CA PHE A 190 10.73 -8.67 -5.54
C PHE A 190 9.48 -8.95 -6.38
N ASN A 191 9.11 -10.22 -6.63
CA ASN A 191 7.88 -10.54 -7.35
C ASN A 191 6.61 -10.05 -6.63
N LEU A 192 6.66 -9.89 -5.30
CA LEU A 192 5.55 -9.36 -4.52
C LEU A 192 5.09 -7.97 -4.98
N MET A 193 5.98 -7.20 -5.61
CA MET A 193 5.69 -5.91 -6.21
C MET A 193 4.69 -5.99 -7.36
N GLN A 194 4.65 -7.12 -8.08
CA GLN A 194 3.83 -7.43 -9.28
C GLN A 194 4.07 -6.51 -10.50
N PHE A 195 4.25 -5.21 -10.27
CA PHE A 195 4.15 -4.17 -11.27
C PHE A 195 5.34 -3.21 -11.18
N PRO A 196 6.40 -3.40 -11.98
CA PRO A 196 7.53 -2.49 -12.02
C PRO A 196 7.16 -1.03 -12.36
N TRP A 197 6.09 -0.80 -13.13
CA TRP A 197 5.61 0.56 -13.42
C TRP A 197 5.26 1.37 -12.16
N ARG A 198 5.15 0.77 -10.97
CA ARG A 198 5.00 1.50 -9.70
C ARG A 198 6.14 2.47 -9.40
N PHE A 199 7.33 2.24 -9.94
CA PHE A 199 8.44 3.18 -9.83
C PHE A 199 8.16 4.51 -10.56
N LEU A 200 7.21 4.56 -11.51
CA LEU A 200 6.83 5.80 -12.18
C LEU A 200 6.32 6.88 -11.21
N ASN A 201 5.68 6.49 -10.11
CA ASN A 201 5.28 7.45 -9.10
C ASN A 201 6.48 8.09 -8.38
N MET A 202 7.58 7.33 -8.21
CA MET A 202 8.84 7.86 -7.69
C MET A 202 9.52 8.77 -8.72
N VAL A 203 9.43 8.45 -10.02
CA VAL A 203 9.86 9.34 -11.10
C VAL A 203 9.18 10.69 -10.96
N THR A 204 7.84 10.73 -10.89
CA THR A 204 7.07 11.96 -10.74
C THR A 204 7.50 12.76 -9.51
N PHE A 205 7.70 12.09 -8.37
CA PHE A 205 8.14 12.74 -7.14
C PHE A 205 9.51 13.42 -7.29
N PHE A 206 10.54 12.69 -7.72
CA PHE A 206 11.89 13.23 -7.85
C PHE A 206 12.00 14.27 -8.97
N PHE A 207 11.34 14.03 -10.10
CA PHE A 207 11.31 14.98 -11.22
C PHE A 207 10.62 16.28 -10.83
N ALA A 208 9.52 16.24 -10.06
CA ALA A 208 8.88 17.45 -9.54
C ALA A 208 9.82 18.26 -8.64
N ILE A 209 10.59 17.61 -7.76
CA ILE A 209 11.58 18.29 -6.91
C ILE A 209 12.68 18.92 -7.76
N TYR A 210 13.24 18.19 -8.73
CA TYR A 210 14.31 18.71 -9.56
C TYR A 210 13.85 19.85 -10.48
N LEU A 211 12.71 19.68 -11.16
CA LEU A 211 12.15 20.70 -12.04
C LEU A 211 11.82 21.99 -11.26
N SER A 212 11.21 21.86 -10.07
CA SER A 212 10.93 23.02 -9.21
C SER A 212 12.21 23.72 -8.73
N HIS A 213 13.28 22.96 -8.45
CA HIS A 213 14.59 23.54 -8.13
C HIS A 213 15.13 24.39 -9.28
N ILE A 214 15.15 23.86 -10.50
CA ILE A 214 15.62 24.59 -11.68
C ILE A 214 14.77 25.84 -11.93
N LEU A 215 13.44 25.70 -11.84
CA LEU A 215 12.53 26.83 -12.01
C LEU A 215 12.81 27.93 -10.97
N ALA A 216 12.96 27.56 -9.70
CA ALA A 216 13.31 28.50 -8.63
C ALA A 216 14.67 29.18 -8.86
N LYS A 217 15.67 28.43 -9.36
CA LYS A 217 17.00 28.96 -9.71
C LYS A 217 16.91 29.99 -10.84
N LEU A 218 16.16 29.69 -11.90
CA LEU A 218 15.93 30.60 -13.03
C LEU A 218 15.15 31.86 -12.63
N MET A 219 14.24 31.73 -11.67
CA MET A 219 13.39 32.82 -11.20
C MET A 219 14.02 33.68 -10.09
N LYS A 220 15.12 33.26 -9.47
CA LYS A 220 15.71 33.90 -8.28
C LYS A 220 15.84 35.43 -8.42
N ASN A 221 16.42 35.87 -9.53
CA ASN A 221 16.71 37.28 -9.81
C ASN A 221 15.66 37.96 -10.70
N ARG A 222 14.49 37.35 -10.91
CA ARG A 222 13.39 37.93 -11.69
C ARG A 222 12.45 38.75 -10.79
N SER A 223 11.69 39.65 -11.39
CA SER A 223 10.72 40.48 -10.68
C SER A 223 9.61 39.64 -10.04
N SER A 224 8.98 40.15 -8.99
CA SER A 224 7.84 39.49 -8.33
C SER A 224 6.68 39.24 -9.29
N LEU A 225 6.48 40.13 -10.27
CA LEU A 225 5.47 39.95 -11.31
C LEU A 225 5.78 38.72 -12.19
N THR A 226 7.02 38.58 -12.67
CA THR A 226 7.42 37.40 -13.46
C THR A 226 7.27 36.10 -12.64
N LYS A 227 7.65 36.12 -11.36
CA LYS A 227 7.48 34.97 -10.45
C LYS A 227 6.01 34.56 -10.34
N LEU A 228 5.12 35.55 -10.15
CA LEU A 228 3.68 35.32 -10.07
C LEU A 228 3.12 34.80 -11.40
N SER A 229 3.51 35.39 -12.54
CA SER A 229 3.08 34.93 -13.86
C SER A 229 3.48 33.48 -14.12
N VAL A 230 4.72 33.10 -13.81
CA VAL A 230 5.20 31.72 -13.95
C VAL A 230 4.41 30.78 -13.06
N LEU A 231 4.18 31.14 -11.79
CA LEU A 231 3.36 30.34 -10.87
C LEU A 231 1.94 30.11 -11.43
N ILE A 232 1.28 31.18 -11.86
CA ILE A 232 -0.07 31.10 -12.45
C ILE A 232 -0.08 30.23 -13.70
N LEU A 233 0.84 30.45 -14.64
CA LEU A 233 0.94 29.67 -15.88
C LEU A 233 1.21 28.19 -15.59
N THR A 234 2.11 27.87 -14.66
CA THR A 234 2.36 26.47 -14.28
C THR A 234 1.15 25.83 -13.62
N THR A 235 0.40 26.58 -12.79
CA THR A 235 -0.80 26.08 -12.12
C THR A 235 -1.91 25.82 -13.14
N ILE A 236 -2.11 26.74 -14.08
CA ILE A 236 -3.07 26.59 -15.17
C ILE A 236 -2.68 25.42 -16.07
N ALA A 237 -1.39 25.27 -16.43
CA ALA A 237 -0.91 24.17 -17.26
C ALA A 237 -1.11 22.81 -16.60
N CYS A 238 -0.80 22.68 -15.31
CA CYS A 238 -1.06 21.45 -14.56
C CYS A 238 -2.56 21.17 -14.42
N GLY A 239 -3.36 22.20 -14.07
CA GLY A 239 -4.82 22.08 -13.93
C GLY A 239 -5.51 21.70 -15.23
N SER A 240 -5.10 22.29 -16.35
CA SER A 240 -5.63 21.94 -17.68
C SER A 240 -5.24 20.53 -18.08
N GLN A 241 -4.01 20.08 -17.77
CA GLN A 241 -3.60 18.69 -17.99
C GLN A 241 -4.48 17.70 -17.23
N VAL A 242 -4.72 17.96 -15.93
CA VAL A 242 -5.59 17.12 -15.10
C VAL A 242 -7.02 17.12 -15.65
N TYR A 243 -7.55 18.28 -16.03
CA TYR A 243 -8.88 18.39 -16.60
C TYR A 243 -9.01 17.62 -17.92
N LEU A 244 -8.09 17.84 -18.88
CA LEU A 244 -8.06 17.15 -20.18
C LEU A 244 -7.91 15.63 -20.02
N SER A 245 -7.06 15.20 -19.10
CA SER A 245 -6.89 13.79 -18.76
C SER A 245 -8.19 13.19 -18.21
N GLY A 246 -8.84 13.89 -17.28
CA GLY A 246 -10.11 13.46 -16.68
C GLY A 246 -11.26 13.39 -17.70
N THR A 247 -11.38 14.39 -18.58
CA THR A 247 -12.40 14.38 -19.64
C THR A 247 -12.15 13.28 -20.65
N LYS A 248 -10.89 13.02 -21.03
CA LYS A 248 -10.53 11.93 -21.94
C LYS A 248 -10.81 10.55 -21.37
N VAL A 249 -10.60 10.34 -20.06
CA VAL A 249 -11.01 9.09 -19.39
C VAL A 249 -12.52 8.92 -19.41
N ASN A 250 -13.27 9.99 -19.12
CA ASN A 250 -14.73 9.95 -19.09
C ASN A 250 -15.35 9.77 -20.48
N SER A 251 -14.71 10.27 -21.54
CA SER A 251 -15.25 10.24 -22.91
C SER A 251 -14.89 8.99 -23.71
N GLN A 252 -13.90 8.19 -23.30
CA GLN A 252 -13.56 6.96 -24.00
C GLN A 252 -14.29 5.74 -23.43
N PRO A 253 -15.14 5.05 -24.22
CA PRO A 253 -15.90 3.89 -23.78
C PRO A 253 -15.01 2.65 -23.78
N ALA A 254 -14.35 2.36 -22.65
CA ALA A 254 -13.73 1.07 -22.33
C ALA A 254 -13.82 0.87 -20.80
N PRO A 255 -13.83 -0.38 -20.27
CA PRO A 255 -14.79 -0.85 -19.27
C PRO A 255 -14.47 -0.39 -17.85
N PHE A 256 -14.52 0.91 -17.60
CA PHE A 256 -14.56 1.40 -16.23
C PHE A 256 -15.98 1.28 -15.73
N ALA A 257 -16.17 0.50 -14.66
CA ALA A 257 -17.41 0.56 -13.92
C ALA A 257 -17.54 1.98 -13.36
N ILE A 258 -18.42 2.78 -13.95
CA ILE A 258 -18.86 4.03 -13.31
C ILE A 258 -19.61 3.59 -12.06
N VAL A 259 -18.97 3.74 -10.90
CA VAL A 259 -19.57 3.45 -9.59
C VAL A 259 -20.14 4.75 -9.06
N ASN A 260 -21.45 4.76 -8.81
CA ASN A 260 -22.15 5.84 -8.13
C ASN A 260 -23.01 5.26 -7.01
N SER A 261 -23.59 6.13 -6.19
CA SER A 261 -24.44 5.71 -5.06
C SER A 261 -25.62 4.81 -5.47
N LYS A 262 -26.08 4.89 -6.72
CA LYS A 262 -27.22 4.10 -7.22
C LYS A 262 -26.84 2.69 -7.67
N ASN A 263 -25.60 2.47 -8.14
CA ASN A 263 -25.18 1.19 -8.72
C ASN A 263 -24.05 0.48 -7.96
N ALA A 264 -23.52 1.11 -6.90
CA ALA A 264 -22.42 0.57 -6.10
C ALA A 264 -22.71 -0.85 -5.60
N ASP A 265 -23.87 -1.08 -4.97
CA ASP A 265 -24.23 -2.39 -4.44
C ASP A 265 -24.27 -3.48 -5.51
N GLN A 266 -24.84 -3.18 -6.68
CA GLN A 266 -24.90 -4.13 -7.79
C GLN A 266 -23.50 -4.43 -8.34
N LYS A 267 -22.66 -3.41 -8.50
CA LYS A 267 -21.27 -3.57 -8.96
C LYS A 267 -20.44 -4.37 -7.96
N ILE A 268 -20.59 -4.12 -6.66
CA ILE A 268 -19.92 -4.87 -5.59
C ILE A 268 -20.35 -6.34 -5.62
N LYS A 269 -21.65 -6.63 -5.72
CA LYS A 269 -22.17 -8.01 -5.83
C LYS A 269 -21.65 -8.74 -7.07
N ASN A 270 -21.50 -8.02 -8.18
CA ASN A 270 -21.03 -8.59 -9.43
C ASN A 270 -19.50 -8.68 -9.52
N PHE A 271 -18.76 -7.95 -8.69
CA PHE A 271 -17.30 -8.02 -8.65
C PHE A 271 -16.86 -9.43 -8.24
N HIS A 272 -16.03 -10.06 -9.06
CA HIS A 272 -15.47 -11.39 -8.80
C HIS A 272 -14.03 -11.18 -8.38
N GLN A 273 -13.75 -11.41 -7.11
CA GLN A 273 -12.43 -11.33 -6.54
C GLN A 273 -12.25 -12.47 -5.55
N GLU A 274 -11.22 -13.28 -5.80
CA GLU A 274 -10.92 -14.48 -5.02
C GLU A 274 -9.61 -14.31 -4.23
N ASP A 275 -9.07 -13.09 -4.20
CA ASP A 275 -7.94 -12.76 -3.34
C ASP A 275 -8.29 -13.09 -1.88
N TYR A 276 -7.32 -13.71 -1.21
CA TYR A 276 -7.40 -14.16 0.19
C TYR A 276 -8.38 -15.30 0.47
N TYR A 277 -9.12 -15.82 -0.51
CA TYR A 277 -9.92 -17.04 -0.32
C TYR A 277 -9.03 -18.18 0.18
N PRO A 278 -9.48 -19.04 1.10
CA PRO A 278 -8.80 -20.30 1.35
C PRO A 278 -8.54 -21.05 0.03
N LEU A 279 -7.35 -21.61 -0.15
CA LEU A 279 -6.99 -22.29 -1.41
C LEU A 279 -7.98 -23.41 -1.77
N GLN A 280 -8.48 -24.12 -0.75
CA GLN A 280 -9.47 -25.19 -0.90
C GLN A 280 -10.84 -24.67 -1.38
N SER A 281 -11.11 -23.38 -1.25
CA SER A 281 -12.36 -22.74 -1.68
C SER A 281 -12.37 -22.36 -3.15
N LEU A 282 -11.21 -22.25 -3.80
CA LEU A 282 -11.12 -21.79 -5.20
C LEU A 282 -11.93 -22.66 -6.18
N PRO A 283 -11.87 -24.01 -6.13
CA PRO A 283 -12.69 -24.85 -7.02
C PRO A 283 -14.20 -24.70 -6.79
N TYR A 284 -14.61 -24.12 -5.65
CA TYR A 284 -16.00 -23.94 -5.24
C TYR A 284 -16.43 -22.47 -5.18
N SER A 285 -15.63 -21.54 -5.71
CA SER A 285 -15.83 -20.10 -5.54
C SER A 285 -17.21 -19.63 -6.02
N ASN A 286 -17.65 -20.14 -7.17
CA ASN A 286 -18.97 -19.86 -7.73
C ASN A 286 -20.11 -20.40 -6.85
N GLU A 287 -19.94 -21.56 -6.21
CA GLU A 287 -20.95 -22.12 -5.31
C GLU A 287 -21.07 -21.30 -4.03
N ILE A 288 -19.92 -20.89 -3.48
CA ILE A 288 -19.83 -20.08 -2.27
C ILE A 288 -20.43 -18.69 -2.52
N LYS A 289 -20.06 -18.04 -3.63
CA LYS A 289 -20.61 -16.74 -4.03
C LYS A 289 -22.13 -16.77 -4.23
N ASN A 290 -22.64 -17.87 -4.79
CA ASN A 290 -24.08 -18.06 -4.99
C ASN A 290 -24.80 -18.61 -3.73
N HIS A 291 -24.15 -18.58 -2.57
CA HIS A 291 -24.68 -19.02 -1.28
C HIS A 291 -25.29 -20.44 -1.33
N LYS A 292 -24.61 -21.39 -1.97
CA LYS A 292 -25.02 -22.79 -2.05
C LYS A 292 -24.60 -23.58 -0.80
N PHE A 293 -25.58 -24.03 -0.04
CA PHE A 293 -25.39 -24.89 1.12
C PHE A 293 -25.19 -26.34 0.68
N ILE A 294 -24.51 -27.13 1.51
CA ILE A 294 -24.43 -28.59 1.33
C ILE A 294 -24.98 -29.28 2.58
N VAL A 295 -26.07 -30.02 2.42
CA VAL A 295 -26.76 -30.79 3.46
C VAL A 295 -26.53 -32.28 3.20
N ASN A 296 -25.79 -32.97 4.07
CA ASN A 296 -25.42 -34.38 3.89
C ASN A 296 -24.86 -34.70 2.48
N GLY A 297 -24.07 -33.79 1.92
CA GLY A 297 -23.47 -33.93 0.59
C GLY A 297 -24.34 -33.47 -0.59
N LYS A 298 -25.63 -33.12 -0.35
CA LYS A 298 -26.52 -32.59 -1.38
C LYS A 298 -26.55 -31.06 -1.36
N LYS A 299 -26.56 -30.45 -2.54
CA LYS A 299 -26.60 -28.99 -2.67
C LYS A 299 -28.02 -28.48 -2.42
N GLU A 300 -28.18 -27.53 -1.51
CA GLU A 300 -29.46 -26.92 -1.17
C GLU A 300 -29.37 -25.39 -1.14
N LYS A 301 -30.53 -24.73 -1.30
CA LYS A 301 -30.69 -23.29 -1.06
C LYS A 301 -31.47 -23.15 0.25
N LEU A 302 -30.84 -22.54 1.25
CA LEU A 302 -31.47 -22.26 2.53
C LEU A 302 -31.72 -20.76 2.69
N PRO A 303 -32.78 -20.35 3.39
CA PRO A 303 -32.98 -18.95 3.74
C PRO A 303 -31.88 -18.51 4.73
N PHE A 304 -31.28 -17.36 4.46
CA PHE A 304 -30.29 -16.75 5.33
C PHE A 304 -30.51 -15.25 5.43
N THR A 305 -29.99 -14.65 6.50
CA THR A 305 -29.99 -13.20 6.71
C THR A 305 -28.62 -12.78 7.17
N THR A 306 -28.11 -11.68 6.62
CA THR A 306 -26.83 -11.08 7.05
C THR A 306 -27.09 -9.76 7.75
N THR A 307 -26.40 -9.54 8.85
CA THR A 307 -26.26 -8.22 9.48
C THR A 307 -24.83 -7.72 9.27
N GLN A 308 -24.48 -6.57 9.85
CA GLN A 308 -23.11 -6.06 9.80
C GLN A 308 -22.09 -7.07 10.36
N ASN A 309 -22.45 -7.81 11.42
CA ASN A 309 -21.51 -8.66 12.17
C ASN A 309 -21.95 -10.13 12.28
N SER A 310 -23.05 -10.54 11.65
CA SER A 310 -23.55 -11.91 11.77
C SER A 310 -24.15 -12.48 10.48
N TYR A 311 -24.00 -13.78 10.30
CA TYR A 311 -24.68 -14.59 9.29
C TYR A 311 -25.65 -15.55 9.99
N LEU A 312 -26.94 -15.44 9.68
CA LEU A 312 -28.02 -16.16 10.33
C LEU A 312 -28.67 -17.15 9.37
N VAL A 313 -28.85 -18.40 9.80
CA VAL A 313 -29.50 -19.46 9.01
C VAL A 313 -30.52 -20.15 9.89
N LYS A 314 -31.74 -20.31 9.37
CA LYS A 314 -32.78 -21.13 10.01
C LYS A 314 -32.95 -22.40 9.22
N TYR A 315 -32.83 -23.54 9.89
CA TYR A 315 -32.92 -24.84 9.25
C TYR A 315 -33.62 -25.84 10.16
N TYR A 316 -34.60 -26.58 9.62
CA TYR A 316 -35.27 -27.66 10.34
C TYR A 316 -34.80 -29.00 9.79
N SER A 317 -34.42 -29.92 10.67
CA SER A 317 -34.08 -31.29 10.29
C SER A 317 -34.63 -32.29 11.29
N LYS A 318 -35.28 -33.36 10.80
CA LYS A 318 -35.79 -34.44 11.64
C LYS A 318 -34.66 -35.18 12.37
N ASP A 319 -33.52 -35.36 11.69
CA ASP A 319 -32.33 -35.99 12.24
C ASP A 319 -31.13 -35.02 12.18
N PRO A 320 -30.14 -35.13 13.09
CA PRO A 320 -28.89 -34.39 12.99
C PRO A 320 -28.18 -34.61 11.64
N VAL A 321 -27.97 -33.54 10.88
CA VAL A 321 -27.30 -33.58 9.57
C VAL A 321 -25.97 -32.83 9.58
N LYS A 322 -25.09 -33.18 8.66
CA LYS A 322 -23.89 -32.38 8.36
C LYS A 322 -24.29 -31.25 7.43
N LEU A 323 -24.13 -30.02 7.91
CA LEU A 323 -24.42 -28.80 7.16
C LEU A 323 -23.12 -28.05 6.89
N ASP A 324 -22.79 -27.89 5.61
CA ASP A 324 -21.72 -27.01 5.12
C ASP A 324 -22.34 -25.71 4.61
N ILE A 325 -21.98 -24.62 5.28
CA ILE A 325 -22.50 -23.28 5.12
C ILE A 325 -21.53 -22.50 4.22
N PRO A 326 -21.98 -21.77 3.19
CA PRO A 326 -21.14 -21.06 2.22
C PRO A 326 -20.52 -19.77 2.81
N VAL A 327 -19.89 -19.88 3.96
CA VAL A 327 -19.11 -18.84 4.65
C VAL A 327 -17.69 -19.37 4.76
N LEU A 328 -16.73 -18.63 4.20
CA LEU A 328 -15.31 -18.98 4.25
C LEU A 328 -14.83 -19.08 5.69
N PHE A 329 -13.92 -20.00 5.98
CA PHE A 329 -13.34 -20.11 7.30
C PHE A 329 -12.19 -19.11 7.50
N TYR A 330 -12.27 -18.32 8.56
CA TYR A 330 -11.16 -17.52 9.12
C TYR A 330 -11.15 -17.66 10.65
N LYS A 331 -9.99 -17.44 11.28
CA LYS A 331 -9.89 -17.42 12.74
C LYS A 331 -10.65 -16.23 13.34
N GLY A 332 -11.14 -16.42 14.57
CA GLY A 332 -11.97 -15.43 15.25
C GLY A 332 -13.44 -15.57 14.86
N LEU A 333 -13.92 -16.80 14.80
CA LEU A 333 -15.26 -17.15 14.35
C LEU A 333 -15.99 -17.89 15.47
N ASP A 334 -17.14 -17.35 15.86
CA ASP A 334 -18.07 -17.98 16.79
C ASP A 334 -19.25 -18.54 16.02
N VAL A 335 -19.57 -19.81 16.24
CA VAL A 335 -20.76 -20.44 15.69
C VAL A 335 -21.63 -20.92 16.83
N SER A 336 -22.91 -20.61 16.77
CA SER A 336 -23.90 -21.09 17.74
C SER A 336 -25.10 -21.72 17.05
N ILE A 337 -25.69 -22.72 17.69
CA ILE A 337 -26.97 -23.31 17.32
C ILE A 337 -27.89 -23.11 18.53
N ASN A 338 -29.04 -22.46 18.34
CA ASN A 338 -30.02 -22.25 19.41
C ASN A 338 -29.41 -21.59 20.67
N ASN A 339 -28.52 -20.61 20.47
CA ASN A 339 -27.75 -19.90 21.50
C ASN A 339 -26.66 -20.73 22.23
N GLU A 340 -26.44 -21.99 21.84
CA GLU A 340 -25.33 -22.79 22.34
C GLU A 340 -24.13 -22.68 21.40
N THR A 341 -22.98 -22.25 21.92
CA THR A 341 -21.74 -22.15 21.15
C THR A 341 -21.22 -23.53 20.81
N ILE A 342 -20.85 -23.73 19.55
CA ILE A 342 -20.27 -24.98 19.04
C ILE A 342 -18.94 -24.72 18.33
N SER A 343 -18.07 -25.72 18.33
CA SER A 343 -16.82 -25.70 17.56
C SER A 343 -17.08 -26.20 16.13
N PRO A 344 -17.03 -25.33 15.10
CA PRO A 344 -17.19 -25.76 13.72
C PRO A 344 -15.97 -26.53 13.22
N LYS A 345 -16.16 -27.30 12.15
CA LYS A 345 -15.08 -27.91 11.37
C LYS A 345 -14.88 -27.15 10.07
N ILE A 346 -13.67 -27.23 9.52
CA ILE A 346 -13.39 -26.75 8.16
C ILE A 346 -13.90 -27.81 7.17
N SER A 347 -14.76 -27.40 6.24
CA SER A 347 -15.28 -28.27 5.19
C SER A 347 -14.23 -28.54 4.11
N LYS A 348 -14.52 -29.48 3.20
CA LYS A 348 -13.70 -29.68 1.99
C LYS A 348 -13.63 -28.45 1.08
N ARG A 349 -14.60 -27.53 1.19
CA ARG A 349 -14.66 -26.26 0.43
C ARG A 349 -13.92 -25.13 1.14
N GLY A 350 -13.22 -25.36 2.24
CA GLY A 350 -12.62 -24.29 3.06
C GLY A 350 -13.65 -23.39 3.75
N THR A 351 -14.89 -23.87 3.87
CA THR A 351 -16.02 -23.17 4.50
C THR A 351 -16.37 -23.77 5.86
N ILE A 352 -17.32 -23.16 6.56
CA ILE A 352 -17.79 -23.63 7.86
C ILE A 352 -18.67 -24.87 7.72
N GLN A 353 -18.33 -25.95 8.42
CA GLN A 353 -19.15 -27.15 8.55
C GLN A 353 -19.57 -27.36 10.01
N ILE A 354 -20.85 -27.64 10.21
CA ILE A 354 -21.44 -27.96 11.52
C ILE A 354 -22.28 -29.22 11.45
N LYS A 355 -22.57 -29.81 12.61
CA LYS A 355 -23.59 -30.84 12.77
C LYS A 355 -24.81 -30.19 13.42
N THR A 356 -25.98 -30.30 12.78
CA THR A 356 -27.23 -29.75 13.33
C THR A 356 -27.75 -30.58 14.49
N GLN A 357 -28.63 -30.01 15.29
CA GLN A 357 -29.44 -30.69 16.28
C GLN A 357 -30.75 -31.19 15.64
N GLN A 358 -31.40 -32.14 16.31
CA GLN A 358 -32.75 -32.58 15.93
C GLN A 358 -33.75 -31.43 16.12
N GLY A 359 -34.65 -31.25 15.15
CA GLY A 359 -35.66 -30.20 15.16
C GLY A 359 -35.19 -28.89 14.55
N GLN A 360 -35.57 -27.78 15.19
CA GLN A 360 -35.29 -26.42 14.71
C GLN A 360 -33.86 -26.01 15.07
N ASN A 361 -33.11 -25.53 14.07
CA ASN A 361 -31.76 -25.00 14.24
C ASN A 361 -31.73 -23.53 13.84
N ASN A 362 -31.50 -22.67 14.83
CA ASN A 362 -31.19 -21.26 14.61
C ASN A 362 -29.68 -21.10 14.67
N ILE A 363 -29.03 -21.11 13.52
CA ILE A 363 -27.58 -21.04 13.39
C ILE A 363 -27.17 -19.57 13.28
N GLN A 364 -26.24 -19.15 14.13
CA GLN A 364 -25.65 -17.83 14.09
C GLN A 364 -24.13 -17.95 14.01
N ILE A 365 -23.56 -17.31 12.99
CA ILE A 365 -22.13 -17.20 12.77
C ILE A 365 -21.73 -15.74 12.97
N LYS A 366 -20.75 -15.47 13.82
CA LYS A 366 -20.19 -14.14 14.08
C LYS A 366 -18.67 -14.17 13.97
N TYR A 367 -18.09 -13.02 13.63
CA TYR A 367 -16.64 -12.82 13.69
C TYR A 367 -16.28 -11.89 14.85
N HIS A 368 -15.18 -12.19 15.52
CA HIS A 368 -14.58 -11.38 16.55
C HIS A 368 -13.06 -11.31 16.35
N TYR A 369 -12.42 -10.29 16.91
CA TYR A 369 -10.97 -10.22 16.89
C TYR A 369 -10.37 -11.34 17.76
N THR A 370 -9.34 -12.01 17.23
CA THR A 370 -8.58 -13.01 17.97
C THR A 370 -7.77 -12.37 19.11
N ARG A 371 -7.32 -13.18 20.06
CA ARG A 371 -6.42 -12.69 21.14
C ARG A 371 -5.13 -12.09 20.57
N ILE A 372 -4.56 -12.71 19.52
CA ILE A 372 -3.38 -12.18 18.82
C ILE A 372 -3.71 -10.81 18.21
N ALA A 373 -4.87 -10.67 17.57
CA ALA A 373 -5.28 -9.38 17.02
C ALA A 373 -5.41 -8.30 18.10
N ILE A 374 -6.12 -8.59 19.20
CA ILE A 374 -6.32 -7.62 20.29
C ILE A 374 -4.98 -7.20 20.93
N ILE A 375 -4.12 -8.17 21.26
CA ILE A 375 -2.81 -7.90 21.87
C ILE A 375 -1.92 -7.10 20.91
N SER A 376 -1.85 -7.50 19.63
CA SER A 376 -1.02 -6.82 18.64
C SER A 376 -1.49 -5.39 18.32
N MET A 377 -2.81 -5.16 18.30
CA MET A 377 -3.37 -3.81 18.17
C MET A 377 -3.05 -2.95 19.39
N SER A 378 -3.08 -3.54 20.60
CA SER A 378 -2.74 -2.82 21.83
C SER A 378 -1.26 -2.40 21.84
N ILE A 379 -0.35 -3.31 21.44
CA ILE A 379 1.09 -3.01 21.30
C ILE A 379 1.31 -1.90 20.25
N SER A 380 0.61 -1.99 19.12
CA SER A 380 0.65 -0.97 18.07
C SER A 380 0.24 0.41 18.58
N LEU A 381 -0.85 0.48 19.36
CA LEU A 381 -1.33 1.72 19.96
C LEU A 381 -0.31 2.33 20.93
N VAL A 382 0.29 1.51 21.79
CA VAL A 382 1.38 1.95 22.68
C VAL A 382 2.57 2.48 21.87
N GLY A 383 2.93 1.80 20.77
CA GLY A 383 3.95 2.27 19.84
C GLY A 383 3.64 3.64 19.24
N ILE A 384 2.39 3.91 18.89
CA ILE A 384 1.94 5.23 18.39
C ILE A 384 2.10 6.30 19.48
N VAL A 385 1.71 6.00 20.72
CA VAL A 385 1.87 6.93 21.85
C VAL A 385 3.35 7.26 22.08
N ILE A 386 4.23 6.25 22.06
CA ILE A 386 5.68 6.43 22.15
C ILE A 386 6.20 7.30 21.00
N LEU A 387 5.74 7.05 19.77
CA LEU A 387 6.12 7.84 18.60
C LEU A 387 5.71 9.30 18.74
N ILE A 388 4.47 9.58 19.15
CA ILE A 388 3.97 10.95 19.37
C ILE A 388 4.85 11.65 20.41
N TRP A 389 5.12 10.99 21.52
CA TRP A 389 5.99 11.54 22.56
C TRP A 389 7.41 11.83 22.03
N LEU A 390 8.00 10.92 21.24
CA LEU A 390 9.30 11.13 20.62
C LEU A 390 9.31 12.29 19.62
N LEU A 391 8.24 12.49 18.87
CA LEU A 391 8.11 13.62 17.95
C LEU A 391 8.13 14.95 18.72
N VAL A 392 7.38 15.04 19.82
CA VAL A 392 7.37 16.23 20.69
C VAL A 392 8.74 16.43 21.36
N ASN A 393 9.40 15.36 21.78
CA ASN A 393 10.70 15.42 22.45
C ASN A 393 11.90 15.45 21.48
N ASN A 394 11.69 15.80 20.21
CA ASN A 394 12.75 15.90 19.20
C ASN A 394 13.62 14.62 19.10
N GLY A 395 13.00 13.45 19.13
CA GLY A 395 13.64 12.14 19.01
C GLY A 395 14.53 11.72 20.17
N ARG A 396 14.45 12.42 21.31
CA ARG A 396 15.19 12.07 22.53
C ARG A 396 14.36 11.18 23.43
N TRP A 397 15.02 10.22 24.07
CA TRP A 397 14.41 9.35 25.08
C TRP A 397 14.43 9.94 26.50
N SER A 398 14.98 11.14 26.69
CA SER A 398 15.07 11.76 28.02
C SER A 398 13.90 12.70 28.31
N PHE A 399 13.25 12.55 29.47
CA PHE A 399 12.09 13.36 29.88
C PHE A 399 12.39 14.84 30.18
N ARG A 400 13.67 15.27 30.19
CA ARG A 400 14.12 16.54 30.78
C ARG A 400 13.69 17.83 30.07
N LYS A 401 12.92 17.79 28.98
CA LYS A 401 12.57 18.99 28.19
C LYS A 401 11.10 19.41 28.19
N LEU A 402 10.17 18.61 28.71
CA LEU A 402 8.75 18.92 28.65
C LEU A 402 8.23 19.82 29.80
N ILE A 403 9.02 20.04 30.85
CA ILE A 403 8.60 20.75 32.07
C ILE A 403 9.18 22.19 32.14
N LYS A 404 10.05 22.58 31.20
CA LYS A 404 10.70 23.91 31.25
C LYS A 404 9.94 25.04 30.59
N ASP A 405 8.87 24.74 29.85
CA ASP A 405 8.04 25.73 29.16
C ASP A 405 6.56 25.67 29.59
N SER A 406 6.27 25.13 30.78
CA SER A 406 4.93 25.17 31.42
C SER A 406 4.88 26.20 32.53
#